data_AF-A0A811S991-F1
#
_entry.id   AF-A0A811S991-F1
#
_cell.length_a   1.000
_cell.length_b   1.000
_cell.length_c   1.000
_cell.angle_alpha   90.00
_cell.angle_beta   90.00
_cell.angle_gamma   90.00
#
_symmetry.space_group_name_H-M   'P 1'
#
loop_
_entity.id
_entity.type
_entity.pdbx_description
1 polymer ?
#
loop_
_entity_poly.entity_id
_entity_poly.type
_entity_poly.pdbx_seq_one_letter_code
_entity_poly.pdbx_strand_id
1 'polypeptide(L)'
;MRRENRRSKAPSSSAASALVSGRVPLVMAFLSCLAWLYVAGRLWQDAQTRAILSGLLEKRRSGSVPKALSVEDKLRNLGCKAIGRKIVEAEMDLTKAKSEGYLWGNRTAAVDSDKKQKLLAVIGVYTGFGSRRKRNVFRGSWMPRGDALKKLEEKGVVIRFVIGRSANRGDSLDRNIDDENRQTKDFLLLESHEEAAEELPSKAKFFFSATVETWDAEFYVKVEDNINLDLAGLIEMLEGRRGSQGLYMGCMKSGVVINEKWQQWYEPDWWKFGDSKT
;
A
#
# COMPACT_ATOMS: atom_id res chain seq x y z
N MET A 1 -36.02 -33.32 -117.29
CA MET A 1 -36.14 -31.87 -117.59
C MET A 1 -34.99 -31.16 -116.89
N ARG A 2 -33.90 -30.84 -117.61
CA ARG A 2 -33.62 -29.64 -118.43
C ARG A 2 -33.01 -28.52 -117.56
N ARG A 3 -31.76 -28.21 -117.91
CA ARG A 3 -30.81 -27.24 -117.36
C ARG A 3 -31.42 -25.86 -117.11
N GLU A 4 -30.84 -25.09 -116.18
CA GLU A 4 -30.17 -23.84 -116.56
C GLU A 4 -29.15 -23.32 -115.54
N ASN A 5 -28.05 -22.81 -116.09
CA ASN A 5 -26.95 -22.13 -115.43
C ASN A 5 -27.39 -20.77 -114.86
N ARG A 6 -26.76 -20.34 -113.77
CA ARG A 6 -26.21 -18.97 -113.72
C ARG A 6 -25.04 -18.89 -112.75
N ARG A 7 -24.12 -18.02 -113.13
CA ARG A 7 -22.69 -18.00 -112.87
C ARG A 7 -22.38 -16.87 -111.89
N SER A 8 -21.58 -17.10 -110.85
CA SER A 8 -20.77 -16.04 -110.24
C SER A 8 -19.54 -16.57 -109.50
N LYS A 9 -18.40 -16.28 -110.13
CA LYS A 9 -16.99 -16.16 -109.72
C LYS A 9 -16.54 -16.47 -108.27
N ALA A 10 -15.70 -17.51 -108.22
CA ALA A 10 -14.27 -17.60 -107.83
C ALA A 10 -13.79 -17.38 -106.38
N PRO A 11 -12.72 -18.10 -105.96
CA PRO A 11 -12.32 -18.31 -104.57
C PRO A 11 -10.99 -17.61 -104.17
N SER A 12 -10.63 -17.78 -102.89
CA SER A 12 -9.32 -17.69 -102.20
C SER A 12 -8.05 -17.56 -103.09
N SER A 13 -6.99 -16.84 -102.72
CA SER A 13 -6.25 -16.96 -101.44
C SER A 13 -5.19 -15.86 -101.22
N SER A 14 -4.77 -15.74 -99.94
CA SER A 14 -3.42 -15.41 -99.43
C SER A 14 -2.75 -14.05 -99.73
N ALA A 15 -2.61 -13.21 -98.69
CA ALA A 15 -1.33 -12.86 -98.03
C ALA A 15 -1.49 -11.65 -97.08
N ALA A 16 -0.97 -11.80 -95.83
CA ALA A 16 -0.47 -10.76 -94.89
C ALA A 16 -1.41 -9.60 -94.48
N SER A 17 -1.39 -9.00 -93.28
CA SER A 17 -0.45 -8.95 -92.15
C SER A 17 -1.18 -8.39 -90.92
N ALA A 18 -0.68 -8.72 -89.73
CA ALA A 18 -1.07 -8.14 -88.45
C ALA A 18 -0.69 -6.65 -88.35
N LEU A 19 -1.55 -5.81 -87.74
CA LEU A 19 -1.15 -4.71 -86.83
C LEU A 19 -2.37 -3.94 -86.27
N VAL A 20 -2.97 -4.37 -85.16
CA VAL A 20 -3.71 -3.48 -84.24
C VAL A 20 -3.48 -3.94 -82.80
N SER A 21 -2.26 -3.73 -82.29
CA SER A 21 -1.95 -3.83 -80.86
C SER A 21 -0.67 -3.05 -80.57
N GLY A 22 -0.80 -1.80 -80.14
CA GLY A 22 0.37 -0.94 -79.89
C GLY A 22 0.20 0.11 -78.80
N ARG A 23 -1.01 0.34 -78.27
CA ARG A 23 -1.25 1.39 -77.25
C ARG A 23 -1.49 0.83 -75.85
N VAL A 24 -2.30 -0.22 -75.70
CA VAL A 24 -2.60 -0.83 -74.39
C VAL A 24 -1.38 -1.52 -73.73
N PRO A 25 -0.60 -2.37 -74.42
CA PRO A 25 0.56 -3.00 -73.79
C PRO A 25 1.67 -1.99 -73.43
N LEU A 26 1.77 -0.90 -74.19
CA LEU A 26 2.79 0.13 -73.98
C LEU A 26 2.47 1.00 -72.74
N VAL A 27 1.20 1.32 -72.51
CA VAL A 27 0.73 2.01 -71.29
C VAL A 27 0.88 1.11 -70.07
N MET A 28 0.55 -0.18 -70.16
CA MET A 28 0.73 -1.13 -69.05
C MET A 28 2.21 -1.37 -68.71
N ALA A 29 3.09 -1.44 -69.72
CA ALA A 29 4.53 -1.52 -69.50
C ALA A 29 5.09 -0.26 -68.83
N PHE A 30 4.59 0.93 -69.22
CA PHE A 30 4.97 2.18 -68.59
C PHE A 30 4.55 2.26 -67.11
N LEU A 31 3.30 1.88 -66.80
CA LEU A 31 2.81 1.84 -65.41
C LEU A 31 3.55 0.79 -64.56
N SER A 32 3.87 -0.37 -65.13
CA SER A 32 4.70 -1.39 -64.48
C SER A 32 6.10 -0.86 -64.14
N CYS A 33 6.72 -0.13 -65.07
CA CYS A 33 8.02 0.50 -64.86
C CYS A 33 7.98 1.56 -63.74
N LEU A 34 6.94 2.39 -63.69
CA LEU A 34 6.74 3.36 -62.61
C LEU A 34 6.52 2.66 -61.25
N ALA A 35 5.76 1.57 -61.21
CA ALA A 35 5.56 0.78 -60.01
C ALA A 35 6.88 0.16 -59.51
N TRP A 36 7.71 -0.36 -60.43
CA TRP A 36 9.04 -0.87 -60.11
C TRP A 36 9.96 0.21 -59.54
N LEU A 37 10.01 1.40 -60.16
CA LEU A 37 10.79 2.53 -59.63
C LEU A 37 10.31 2.99 -58.26
N TYR A 38 8.99 2.99 -58.03
CA TYR A 38 8.42 3.33 -56.72
C TYR A 38 8.79 2.30 -55.65
N VAL A 39 8.65 1.01 -55.94
CA VAL A 39 9.02 -0.07 -54.99
C VAL A 39 10.51 -0.06 -54.72
N ALA A 40 11.35 0.11 -55.74
CA ALA A 40 12.80 0.25 -55.58
C ALA A 40 13.16 1.47 -54.71
N GLY A 41 12.49 2.61 -54.92
CA GLY A 41 12.66 3.81 -54.09
C GLY A 41 12.25 3.59 -52.63
N ARG A 42 11.13 2.89 -52.39
CA ARG A 42 10.68 2.53 -51.03
C ARG A 42 11.64 1.57 -50.33
N LEU A 43 12.15 0.57 -51.05
CA LEU A 43 13.15 -0.36 -50.53
C LEU A 43 14.47 0.35 -50.22
N TRP A 44 14.89 1.30 -51.06
CA TRP A 44 16.09 2.11 -50.81
C TRP A 44 15.93 3.00 -49.58
N GLN A 45 14.79 3.67 -49.42
CA GLN A 45 14.48 4.46 -48.22
C GLN A 45 14.43 3.59 -46.96
N ASP A 46 13.84 2.39 -47.03
CA ASP A 46 13.81 1.45 -45.90
C ASP A 46 15.22 0.96 -45.56
N ALA A 47 16.07 0.69 -46.55
CA ALA A 47 17.47 0.34 -46.33
C ALA A 47 18.26 1.46 -45.63
N GLN A 48 18.07 2.72 -46.03
CA GLN A 48 18.68 3.86 -45.34
C GLN A 48 18.16 4.01 -43.91
N THR A 49 16.87 3.80 -43.70
CA THR A 49 16.25 3.86 -42.36
C THR A 49 16.80 2.77 -41.46
N ARG A 50 16.98 1.55 -41.99
CA ARG A 50 17.61 0.42 -41.28
C ARG A 50 19.08 0.69 -40.96
N ALA A 51 19.82 1.35 -41.85
CA ALA A 51 21.22 1.73 -41.61
C ALA A 51 21.36 2.78 -40.49
N ILE A 52 20.42 3.73 -40.41
CA ILE A 52 20.38 4.71 -39.32
C ILE A 52 20.03 4.01 -37.99
N LEU A 53 19.01 3.13 -38.01
CA LEU A 53 18.61 2.35 -36.83
C LEU A 53 19.72 1.41 -36.35
N SER A 54 20.44 0.75 -37.25
CA SER A 54 21.58 -0.10 -36.87
C SER A 54 22.71 0.73 -36.28
N GLY A 55 23.01 1.91 -36.83
CA GLY A 55 23.96 2.85 -36.25
C GLY A 55 23.56 3.34 -34.84
N LEU A 56 22.28 3.61 -34.60
CA LEU A 56 21.76 3.96 -33.27
C LEU A 56 21.84 2.78 -32.29
N LEU A 57 21.59 1.54 -32.75
CA LEU A 57 21.69 0.34 -31.93
C LEU A 57 23.14 -0.01 -31.59
N GLU A 58 24.06 0.12 -32.54
CA GLU A 58 25.51 0.00 -32.33
C GLU A 58 26.01 1.03 -31.30
N LYS A 59 25.58 2.28 -31.44
CA LYS A 59 25.89 3.35 -30.48
C LYS A 59 25.31 3.10 -29.08
N ARG A 60 24.16 2.43 -29.01
CA ARG A 60 23.56 1.96 -27.74
C ARG A 60 24.33 0.79 -27.14
N ARG A 61 24.86 -0.11 -27.98
CA ARG A 61 25.64 -1.30 -27.59
C ARG A 61 27.07 -0.93 -27.16
N SER A 62 27.67 0.11 -27.74
CA SER A 62 29.04 0.57 -27.41
C SER A 62 29.14 1.41 -26.13
N GLY A 63 28.04 1.58 -25.39
CA GLY A 63 28.06 2.15 -24.03
C GLY A 63 28.43 3.63 -23.92
N SER A 64 28.48 4.38 -25.01
CA SER A 64 28.95 5.78 -25.05
C SER A 64 27.82 6.82 -25.17
N VAL A 65 26.66 6.56 -24.58
CA VAL A 65 25.63 7.60 -24.37
C VAL A 65 25.61 7.96 -22.88
N PRO A 66 25.86 9.22 -22.48
CA PRO A 66 25.60 9.63 -21.10
C PRO A 66 24.12 9.38 -20.83
N LYS A 67 23.82 8.50 -19.85
CA LYS A 67 22.46 8.29 -19.35
C LYS A 67 21.87 9.66 -19.01
N ALA A 68 21.03 10.21 -19.89
CA ALA A 68 20.12 11.27 -19.51
C ALA A 68 19.17 10.65 -18.50
N LEU A 69 19.52 10.77 -17.21
CA LEU A 69 18.71 10.34 -16.09
C LEU A 69 17.32 10.94 -16.30
N SER A 70 16.31 10.09 -16.48
CA SER A 70 14.93 10.50 -16.60
C SER A 70 14.56 11.35 -15.37
N VAL A 71 13.67 12.33 -15.52
CA VAL A 71 13.17 13.13 -14.39
C VAL A 71 12.63 12.22 -13.29
N GLU A 72 12.03 11.10 -13.67
CA GLU A 72 11.56 10.04 -12.77
C GLU A 72 12.70 9.39 -11.95
N ASP A 73 13.84 9.10 -12.58
CA ASP A 73 15.03 8.55 -11.89
C ASP A 73 15.63 9.57 -10.93
N LYS A 74 15.61 10.86 -11.29
CA LYS A 74 16.00 11.93 -10.37
C LYS A 74 15.02 12.09 -9.22
N LEU A 75 13.71 11.99 -9.47
CA LEU A 75 12.68 12.07 -8.43
C LEU A 75 12.80 10.90 -7.44
N ARG A 76 13.02 9.68 -7.94
CA ARG A 76 13.27 8.49 -7.12
C ARG A 76 14.54 8.64 -6.29
N ASN A 77 15.64 9.11 -6.88
CA ASN A 77 16.88 9.37 -6.13
C ASN A 77 16.71 10.48 -5.08
N LEU A 78 15.95 11.54 -5.38
CA LEU A 78 15.63 12.60 -4.42
C LEU A 78 14.74 12.07 -3.28
N GLY A 79 13.76 11.23 -3.58
CA GLY A 79 12.93 10.54 -2.60
C GLY A 79 13.74 9.64 -1.68
N CYS A 80 14.60 8.78 -2.24
CA CYS A 80 15.52 7.94 -1.46
C CYS A 80 16.48 8.78 -0.59
N LYS A 81 16.98 9.91 -1.10
CA LYS A 81 17.85 10.81 -0.34
C LYS A 81 17.09 11.58 0.76
N ALA A 82 15.80 11.87 0.56
CA ALA A 82 14.94 12.47 1.57
C ALA A 82 14.62 11.46 2.69
N ILE A 83 14.29 10.22 2.32
CA ILE A 83 14.06 9.13 3.28
C ILE A 83 15.34 8.83 4.06
N GLY A 84 16.49 8.71 3.39
CA GLY A 84 17.78 8.51 4.07
C GLY A 84 18.10 9.64 5.06
N ARG A 85 17.79 10.90 4.72
CA ARG A 85 17.92 12.02 5.66
C ARG A 85 17.00 11.88 6.87
N LYS A 86 15.74 11.50 6.67
CA LYS A 86 14.80 11.26 7.78
C LYS A 86 15.23 10.09 8.68
N ILE A 87 15.84 9.05 8.12
CA ILE A 87 16.39 7.93 8.89
C ILE A 87 17.56 8.42 9.74
N VAL A 88 18.52 9.14 9.15
CA VAL A 88 19.67 9.70 9.89
C VAL A 88 19.22 10.69 10.97
N GLU A 89 18.22 11.52 10.68
CA GLU A 89 17.62 12.44 11.65
C GLU A 89 16.96 11.66 12.80
N ALA A 90 16.16 10.63 12.51
CA ALA A 90 15.55 9.78 13.53
C ALA A 90 16.60 9.00 14.33
N GLU A 91 17.68 8.52 13.71
CA GLU A 91 18.80 7.87 14.39
C GLU A 91 19.55 8.85 15.31
N MET A 92 19.74 10.09 14.87
CA MET A 92 20.36 11.15 15.66
C MET A 92 19.47 11.53 16.84
N ASP A 93 18.16 11.68 16.64
CA ASP A 93 17.19 11.93 17.71
C ASP A 93 17.14 10.75 18.70
N LEU A 94 17.21 9.51 18.20
CA LEU A 94 17.28 8.32 19.04
C LEU A 94 18.59 8.28 19.85
N THR A 95 19.71 8.69 19.24
CA THR A 95 21.01 8.79 19.92
C THR A 95 21.03 9.90 20.95
N LYS A 96 20.41 11.05 20.65
CA LYS A 96 20.22 12.17 21.56
C LYS A 96 19.35 11.77 22.74
N ALA A 97 18.18 11.18 22.51
CA ALA A 97 17.32 10.64 23.55
C ALA A 97 18.07 9.62 24.42
N LYS A 98 18.84 8.71 23.79
CA LYS A 98 19.72 7.75 24.49
C LYS A 98 20.73 8.44 25.41
N SER A 99 21.37 9.52 24.95
CA SER A 99 22.33 10.31 25.75
C SER A 99 21.67 11.12 26.87
N GLU A 100 20.44 11.58 26.67
CA GLU A 100 19.60 12.27 27.67
C GLU A 100 19.00 11.29 28.70
N GLY A 101 19.35 10.00 28.60
CA GLY A 101 18.93 8.98 29.54
C GLY A 101 17.50 8.47 29.31
N TYR A 102 16.94 8.61 28.11
CA TYR A 102 15.69 7.96 27.68
C TYR A 102 15.87 6.47 27.34
N LEU A 103 16.98 5.85 27.76
CA LEU A 103 17.09 4.38 27.73
C LEU A 103 16.18 3.76 28.81
N TRP A 104 15.12 3.15 28.30
CA TRP A 104 14.53 1.93 28.83
C TRP A 104 15.65 0.94 29.17
N GLY A 105 15.95 0.79 30.46
CA GLY A 105 16.77 -0.32 30.95
C GLY A 105 17.82 -0.05 32.03
N ASN A 106 18.12 1.19 32.46
CA ASN A 106 19.13 1.38 33.54
C ASN A 106 19.01 2.67 34.38
N ARG A 107 17.86 3.34 34.41
CA ARG A 107 17.58 4.38 35.42
C ARG A 107 16.76 3.79 36.57
N THR A 108 17.42 2.97 37.40
CA THR A 108 17.14 2.65 38.82
C THR A 108 17.96 1.42 39.25
N ALA A 109 19.30 1.50 39.14
CA ALA A 109 20.18 0.61 39.90
C ALA A 109 20.71 1.26 41.20
N ALA A 110 20.18 2.43 41.55
CA ALA A 110 20.47 3.09 42.81
C ALA A 110 19.21 3.84 43.26
N VAL A 111 18.78 3.51 44.47
CA VAL A 111 17.62 4.03 45.21
C VAL A 111 16.31 3.23 44.96
N ASP A 112 16.22 2.20 45.80
CA ASP A 112 15.04 1.60 46.42
C ASP A 112 14.22 0.51 45.68
N SER A 113 14.46 -0.73 46.14
CA SER A 113 13.48 -1.76 46.50
C SER A 113 12.08 -1.73 45.84
N ASP A 114 12.02 -2.07 44.55
CA ASP A 114 11.02 -3.00 44.00
C ASP A 114 11.36 -3.21 42.53
N LYS A 115 11.95 -4.37 42.20
CA LYS A 115 12.02 -4.80 40.79
C LYS A 115 10.58 -4.96 40.32
N LYS A 116 9.98 -3.92 39.74
CA LYS A 116 8.70 -4.03 39.03
C LYS A 116 8.87 -5.16 38.02
N GLN A 117 8.29 -6.29 38.33
CA GLN A 117 8.41 -7.48 37.51
C GLN A 117 7.84 -7.14 36.14
N LYS A 118 8.64 -7.36 35.09
CA LYS A 118 8.22 -7.10 33.71
C LYS A 118 6.90 -7.84 33.45
N LEU A 119 5.86 -7.07 33.15
CA LEU A 119 4.52 -7.60 32.91
C LEU A 119 4.55 -8.46 31.64
N LEU A 120 3.68 -9.46 31.59
CA LEU A 120 3.45 -10.22 30.37
C LEU A 120 2.83 -9.29 29.32
N ALA A 121 1.70 -8.65 29.63
CA ALA A 121 0.96 -7.87 28.66
C ALA A 121 0.16 -6.71 29.25
N VAL A 122 0.05 -5.64 28.46
CA VAL A 122 -0.93 -4.57 28.67
C VAL A 122 -1.94 -4.63 27.53
N ILE A 123 -3.22 -4.83 27.88
CA ILE A 123 -4.33 -4.95 26.94
C ILE A 123 -5.19 -3.68 27.05
N GLY A 124 -5.18 -2.88 25.98
CA GLY A 124 -6.01 -1.69 25.85
C GLY A 124 -7.27 -1.98 25.04
N VAL A 125 -8.43 -1.88 25.69
CA VAL A 125 -9.73 -2.01 25.03
C VAL A 125 -10.25 -0.62 24.67
N TYR A 126 -10.22 -0.26 23.40
CA TYR A 126 -10.68 1.03 22.92
C TYR A 126 -12.15 1.21 23.18
N THR A 127 -12.52 2.35 23.78
CA THR A 127 -13.92 2.67 24.07
C THR A 127 -14.16 4.16 23.82
N GLY A 128 -15.43 4.54 23.63
CA GLY A 128 -15.86 5.93 23.53
C GLY A 128 -16.95 6.28 24.54
N PHE A 129 -17.39 7.54 24.52
CA PHE A 129 -18.42 8.04 25.44
C PHE A 129 -19.75 7.27 25.34
N GLY A 130 -20.17 6.92 24.12
CA GLY A 130 -21.39 6.14 23.89
C GLY A 130 -21.30 4.66 24.26
N SER A 131 -20.11 4.13 24.55
CA SER A 131 -19.87 2.68 24.69
C SER A 131 -20.11 2.13 26.10
N ARG A 132 -20.77 2.87 27.00
CA ARG A 132 -21.02 2.44 28.39
C ARG A 132 -21.69 1.06 28.48
N ARG A 133 -22.69 0.79 27.64
CA ARG A 133 -23.37 -0.52 27.60
C ARG A 133 -22.39 -1.63 27.19
N LYS A 134 -21.56 -1.41 26.17
CA LYS A 134 -20.55 -2.38 25.71
C LYS A 134 -19.53 -2.69 26.81
N ARG A 135 -19.02 -1.65 27.51
CA ARG A 135 -18.13 -1.85 28.66
C ARG A 135 -18.77 -2.73 29.72
N ASN A 136 -20.03 -2.49 30.06
CA ASN A 136 -20.75 -3.30 31.04
C ASN A 136 -20.94 -4.75 30.59
N VAL A 137 -21.14 -4.99 29.29
CA VAL A 137 -21.19 -6.34 28.72
C VAL A 137 -19.83 -7.01 28.84
N PHE A 138 -18.74 -6.35 28.47
CA PHE A 138 -17.38 -6.89 28.51
C PHE A 138 -16.98 -7.30 29.91
N ARG A 139 -17.18 -6.40 30.86
CA ARG A 139 -16.93 -6.67 32.26
C ARG A 139 -17.82 -7.81 32.79
N GLY A 140 -18.97 -8.05 32.16
CA GLY A 140 -19.94 -9.10 32.53
C GLY A 140 -19.68 -10.42 31.81
N SER A 141 -18.70 -10.47 30.92
CA SER A 141 -18.34 -11.64 30.13
C SER A 141 -16.86 -12.00 30.36
N TRP A 142 -15.97 -11.51 29.51
CA TRP A 142 -14.57 -11.95 29.44
C TRP A 142 -13.61 -11.07 30.24
N MET A 143 -13.96 -9.81 30.51
CA MET A 143 -13.08 -8.89 31.23
C MET A 143 -13.31 -9.00 32.74
N PRO A 144 -12.29 -9.36 33.54
CA PRO A 144 -12.44 -9.48 34.99
C PRO A 144 -12.68 -8.11 35.64
N ARG A 145 -13.33 -8.11 36.81
CA ARG A 145 -13.62 -6.90 37.61
C ARG A 145 -13.08 -7.04 39.03
N GLY A 146 -12.87 -5.89 39.69
CA GLY A 146 -12.57 -5.84 41.12
C GLY A 146 -11.37 -6.71 41.49
N ASP A 147 -11.55 -7.63 42.43
CA ASP A 147 -10.45 -8.47 42.91
C ASP A 147 -9.96 -9.49 41.88
N ALA A 148 -10.82 -9.92 40.94
CA ALA A 148 -10.37 -10.78 39.84
C ALA A 148 -9.44 -10.03 38.89
N LEU A 149 -9.68 -8.73 38.66
CA LEU A 149 -8.80 -7.89 37.86
C LEU A 149 -7.46 -7.68 38.56
N LYS A 150 -7.46 -7.40 39.86
CA LYS A 150 -6.21 -7.28 40.65
C LYS A 150 -5.37 -8.56 40.63
N LYS A 151 -6.01 -9.73 40.80
CA LYS A 151 -5.33 -11.03 40.69
C LYS A 151 -4.72 -11.27 39.31
N LEU A 152 -5.34 -10.74 38.26
CA LEU A 152 -4.79 -10.82 36.90
C LEU A 152 -3.57 -9.89 36.75
N GLU A 153 -3.62 -8.70 37.34
CA GLU A 153 -2.50 -7.75 37.35
C GLU A 153 -1.30 -8.29 38.13
N GLU A 154 -1.54 -8.97 39.25
CA GLU A 154 -0.51 -9.70 40.01
C GLU A 154 0.15 -10.82 39.18
N LYS A 155 -0.60 -11.45 38.27
CA LYS A 155 -0.07 -12.41 37.29
C LYS A 155 0.66 -11.74 36.12
N GLY A 156 0.73 -10.42 36.10
CA GLY A 156 1.47 -9.66 35.10
C GLY A 156 0.65 -9.27 33.86
N VAL A 157 -0.68 -9.29 33.93
CA VAL A 157 -1.54 -8.86 32.80
C VAL A 157 -2.44 -7.72 33.23
N VAL A 158 -2.30 -6.57 32.58
CA VAL A 158 -3.09 -5.37 32.84
C VAL A 158 -4.11 -5.19 31.73
N ILE A 159 -5.38 -4.98 32.09
CA ILE A 159 -6.46 -4.70 31.12
C ILE A 159 -7.10 -3.37 31.47
N ARG A 160 -7.18 -2.45 30.51
CA ARG A 160 -7.79 -1.13 30.70
C ARG A 160 -8.70 -0.75 29.53
N PHE A 161 -9.81 -0.11 29.82
CA PHE A 161 -10.59 0.62 28.81
C PHE A 161 -9.86 1.92 28.46
N VAL A 162 -9.54 2.10 27.18
CA VAL A 162 -8.77 3.23 26.67
C VAL A 162 -9.71 4.26 26.10
N ILE A 163 -9.70 5.45 26.69
CA ILE A 163 -10.52 6.58 26.26
C ILE A 163 -9.74 7.88 26.49
N GLY A 164 -9.80 8.78 25.52
CA GLY A 164 -9.39 10.16 25.65
C GLY A 164 -10.48 11.00 26.30
N ARG A 165 -10.43 12.28 26.00
CA ARG A 165 -11.24 13.31 26.64
C ARG A 165 -12.11 14.02 25.62
N SER A 166 -13.14 14.69 26.09
CA SER A 166 -14.04 15.44 25.22
C SER A 166 -13.34 16.69 24.68
N ALA A 167 -13.89 17.27 23.62
CA ALA A 167 -13.45 18.57 23.10
C ALA A 167 -13.56 19.67 24.16
N ASN A 168 -14.62 19.61 24.98
CA ASN A 168 -14.90 20.57 26.04
C ASN A 168 -14.54 19.98 27.40
N ARG A 169 -13.27 20.13 27.79
CA ARG A 169 -12.75 19.51 29.02
C ARG A 169 -13.63 19.77 30.24
N GLY A 170 -13.99 18.69 30.93
CA GLY A 170 -14.80 18.74 32.14
C GLY A 170 -16.30 18.92 31.90
N ASP A 171 -16.76 18.69 30.66
CA ASP A 171 -18.18 18.58 30.33
C ASP A 171 -18.84 17.33 30.96
N SER A 172 -20.11 17.10 30.61
CA SER A 172 -20.84 15.93 31.10
C SER A 172 -20.27 14.59 30.62
N LEU A 173 -19.63 14.55 29.44
CA LEU A 173 -19.07 13.32 28.88
C LEU A 173 -17.83 12.92 29.69
N ASP A 174 -16.94 13.86 29.97
CA ASP A 174 -15.76 13.64 30.81
C ASP A 174 -16.16 13.26 32.24
N ARG A 175 -17.10 14.00 32.85
CA ARG A 175 -17.57 13.69 34.22
C ARG A 175 -18.16 12.29 34.34
N ASN A 176 -18.94 11.86 33.35
CA ASN A 176 -19.50 10.51 33.34
C ASN A 176 -18.42 9.43 33.30
N ILE A 177 -17.33 9.66 32.56
CA ILE A 177 -16.18 8.75 32.50
C ILE A 177 -15.39 8.79 33.82
N ASP A 178 -15.15 9.98 34.38
CA ASP A 178 -14.44 10.12 35.65
C ASP A 178 -15.19 9.44 36.80
N ASP A 179 -16.52 9.59 36.84
CA ASP A 179 -17.36 8.94 37.84
C ASP A 179 -17.40 7.41 37.66
N GLU A 180 -17.45 6.92 36.42
CA GLU A 180 -17.35 5.49 36.13
C GLU A 180 -15.98 4.95 36.56
N ASN A 181 -14.89 5.64 36.20
CA ASN A 181 -13.53 5.26 36.56
C ASN A 181 -13.31 5.27 38.08
N ARG A 182 -13.90 6.21 38.82
CA ARG A 182 -13.82 6.25 40.29
C ARG A 182 -14.40 4.97 40.91
N GLN A 183 -15.43 4.40 40.30
CA GLN A 183 -16.11 3.18 40.77
C GLN A 183 -15.38 1.91 40.32
N THR A 184 -14.98 1.83 39.05
CA THR A 184 -14.48 0.58 38.45
C THR A 184 -12.96 0.47 38.44
N LYS A 185 -12.25 1.60 38.40
CA LYS A 185 -10.78 1.72 38.36
C LYS A 185 -10.13 0.91 37.24
N ASP A 186 -10.82 0.79 36.10
CA ASP A 186 -10.43 -0.03 34.96
C ASP A 186 -10.21 0.77 33.67
N PHE A 187 -10.04 2.09 33.76
CA PHE A 187 -9.72 2.95 32.62
C PHE A 187 -8.25 3.33 32.53
N LEU A 188 -7.80 3.55 31.29
CA LEU A 188 -6.62 4.34 30.94
C LEU A 188 -7.13 5.61 30.24
N LEU A 189 -7.04 6.74 30.95
CA LEU A 189 -7.47 8.03 30.45
C LEU A 189 -6.31 8.69 29.68
N LEU A 190 -6.52 8.94 28.40
CA LEU A 190 -5.54 9.60 27.54
C LEU A 190 -5.75 11.11 27.59
N GLU A 191 -5.15 11.78 28.58
CA GLU A 191 -5.37 13.21 28.82
C GLU A 191 -5.03 14.08 27.61
N SER A 192 -4.00 13.72 26.84
CA SER A 192 -3.57 14.48 25.65
C SER A 192 -4.31 14.12 24.36
N HIS A 193 -5.31 13.24 24.43
CA HIS A 193 -6.11 12.81 23.29
C HIS A 193 -7.54 13.30 23.39
N GLU A 194 -8.02 13.95 22.34
CA GLU A 194 -9.42 14.29 22.16
C GLU A 194 -10.14 13.18 21.38
N GLU A 195 -11.26 12.69 21.90
CA GLU A 195 -12.06 11.66 21.24
C GLU A 195 -12.88 12.24 20.09
N ALA A 196 -12.49 11.91 18.87
CA ALA A 196 -13.23 12.19 17.65
C ALA A 196 -13.11 11.02 16.66
N ALA A 197 -14.10 10.84 15.78
CA ALA A 197 -14.11 9.74 14.80
C ALA A 197 -12.91 9.80 13.84
N GLU A 198 -12.44 11.00 13.50
CA GLU A 198 -11.29 11.24 12.61
C GLU A 198 -9.94 11.02 13.33
N GLU A 199 -9.94 10.93 14.66
CA GLU A 199 -8.74 10.86 15.51
C GLU A 199 -8.41 9.43 15.97
N LEU A 200 -9.06 8.40 15.40
CA LEU A 200 -8.77 6.99 15.72
C LEU A 200 -7.30 6.59 15.51
N PRO A 201 -6.61 7.02 14.42
CA PRO A 201 -5.17 6.77 14.28
C PRO A 201 -4.35 7.48 15.37
N SER A 202 -4.74 8.70 15.75
CA SER A 202 -4.09 9.45 16.83
C SER A 202 -4.23 8.73 18.17
N LYS A 203 -5.38 8.11 18.44
CA LYS A 203 -5.62 7.30 19.64
C LYS A 203 -4.59 6.17 19.79
N ALA A 204 -4.21 5.51 18.68
CA ALA A 204 -3.14 4.51 18.67
C ALA A 204 -1.79 5.06 19.12
N LYS A 205 -1.40 6.22 18.61
CA LYS A 205 -0.17 6.90 19.03
C LYS A 205 -0.20 7.17 20.54
N PHE A 206 -1.24 7.83 21.03
CA PHE A 206 -1.34 8.18 22.46
C PHE A 206 -1.45 6.96 23.36
N PHE A 207 -2.18 5.93 22.94
CA PHE A 207 -2.29 4.68 23.67
C PHE A 207 -0.92 4.04 23.87
N PHE A 208 -0.18 3.76 22.78
CA PHE A 208 1.10 3.09 22.88
C PHE A 208 2.12 3.94 23.64
N SER A 209 2.16 5.26 23.42
CA SER A 209 3.01 6.17 24.20
C SER A 209 2.71 6.09 25.69
N ALA A 210 1.45 6.25 26.08
CA ALA A 210 1.05 6.23 27.49
C ALA A 210 1.29 4.86 28.14
N THR A 211 0.99 3.76 27.44
CA THR A 211 1.17 2.42 28.02
C THR A 211 2.63 2.07 28.25
N VAL A 212 3.49 2.44 27.30
CA VAL A 212 4.94 2.19 27.37
C VAL A 212 5.53 3.03 28.51
N GLU A 213 5.11 4.29 28.67
CA GLU A 213 5.57 5.12 29.80
C GLU A 213 5.08 4.61 31.17
N THR A 214 3.88 4.03 31.23
CA THR A 214 3.25 3.64 32.51
C THR A 214 3.65 2.23 32.98
N TRP A 215 3.81 1.30 32.04
CA TRP A 215 4.01 -0.13 32.32
C TRP A 215 5.17 -0.69 31.52
N ASP A 216 6.10 -1.39 32.19
CA ASP A 216 7.09 -2.21 31.50
C ASP A 216 6.52 -3.61 31.23
N ALA A 217 6.03 -3.83 30.00
CA ALA A 217 5.45 -5.09 29.55
C ALA A 217 6.16 -5.68 28.33
N GLU A 218 6.10 -7.00 28.16
CA GLU A 218 6.58 -7.67 26.94
C GLU A 218 5.67 -7.43 25.74
N PHE A 219 4.35 -7.40 25.96
CA PHE A 219 3.37 -7.23 24.89
C PHE A 219 2.41 -6.07 25.16
N TYR A 220 2.09 -5.30 24.13
CA TYR A 220 1.06 -4.27 24.15
C TYR A 220 -0.01 -4.63 23.12
N VAL A 221 -1.22 -4.88 23.60
CA VAL A 221 -2.32 -5.41 22.81
C VAL A 221 -3.40 -4.35 22.68
N LYS A 222 -3.78 -4.02 21.45
CA LYS A 222 -4.91 -3.12 21.15
C LYS A 222 -6.13 -3.95 20.76
N VAL A 223 -7.28 -3.68 21.38
CA VAL A 223 -8.54 -4.39 21.14
C VAL A 223 -9.68 -3.37 21.00
N GLU A 224 -10.60 -3.60 20.07
CA GLU A 224 -11.77 -2.72 19.86
C GLU A 224 -12.97 -3.14 20.75
N ASP A 225 -13.90 -2.22 21.03
CA ASP A 225 -15.06 -2.48 21.93
C ASP A 225 -16.15 -3.42 21.39
N ASN A 226 -15.93 -4.01 20.21
CA ASN A 226 -16.85 -4.98 19.59
C ASN A 226 -16.24 -6.38 19.48
N ILE A 227 -15.06 -6.61 20.07
CA ILE A 227 -14.35 -7.90 20.04
C ILE A 227 -14.38 -8.54 21.43
N ASN A 228 -14.83 -9.79 21.51
CA ASN A 228 -14.69 -10.61 22.70
C ASN A 228 -13.38 -11.40 22.62
N LEU A 229 -12.64 -11.45 23.73
CA LEU A 229 -11.37 -12.17 23.80
C LEU A 229 -11.55 -13.48 24.56
N ASP A 230 -10.93 -14.54 24.06
CA ASP A 230 -10.52 -15.66 24.89
C ASP A 230 -9.27 -15.23 25.66
N LEU A 231 -9.47 -14.68 26.86
CA LEU A 231 -8.38 -14.14 27.67
C LEU A 231 -7.38 -15.23 28.09
N ALA A 232 -7.85 -16.43 28.38
CA ALA A 232 -6.98 -17.54 28.79
C ALA A 232 -6.09 -17.98 27.62
N GLY A 233 -6.68 -18.23 26.46
CA GLY A 233 -5.93 -18.60 25.25
C GLY A 233 -4.97 -17.50 24.79
N LEU A 234 -5.36 -16.22 24.92
CA LEU A 234 -4.47 -15.10 24.63
C LEU A 234 -3.25 -15.09 25.55
N ILE A 235 -3.44 -15.28 26.86
CA ILE A 235 -2.34 -15.30 27.84
C ILE A 235 -1.38 -16.45 27.55
N GLU A 236 -1.90 -17.66 27.36
CA GLU A 236 -1.10 -18.85 27.04
C GLU A 236 -0.27 -18.64 25.77
N MET A 237 -0.88 -18.08 24.72
CA MET A 237 -0.21 -17.76 23.47
C MET A 237 0.92 -16.73 23.66
N LEU A 238 0.71 -15.70 24.48
CA LEU A 238 1.72 -14.67 24.75
C LEU A 238 2.86 -15.23 25.62
N GLU A 239 2.56 -16.07 26.60
CA GLU A 239 3.57 -16.75 27.42
C GLU A 239 4.52 -17.59 26.56
N GLY A 240 3.98 -18.35 25.60
CA GLY A 240 4.78 -19.13 24.65
C GLY A 240 5.66 -18.31 23.70
N ARG A 241 5.47 -16.98 23.65
CA ARG A 241 6.23 -16.07 22.77
C ARG A 241 7.15 -15.12 23.53
N ARG A 242 7.28 -15.25 24.85
CA ARG A 242 8.19 -14.42 25.64
C ARG A 242 9.59 -14.39 25.05
N GLY A 243 10.22 -13.21 25.12
CA GLY A 243 11.56 -12.99 24.57
C GLY A 243 11.65 -12.84 23.05
N SER A 244 10.53 -12.97 22.30
CA SER A 244 10.51 -12.66 20.87
C SER A 244 10.76 -11.16 20.64
N GLN A 245 11.68 -10.82 19.74
CA GLN A 245 11.93 -9.43 19.36
C GLN A 245 11.14 -9.06 18.10
N GLY A 246 10.55 -7.86 18.07
CA GLY A 246 9.87 -7.32 16.89
C GLY A 246 8.58 -8.06 16.51
N LEU A 247 7.92 -8.74 17.46
CA LEU A 247 6.67 -9.44 17.18
C LEU A 247 5.52 -8.44 16.99
N TYR A 248 4.97 -8.41 15.78
CA TYR A 248 3.70 -7.74 15.47
C TYR A 248 2.75 -8.78 14.89
N MET A 249 1.60 -9.00 15.54
CA MET A 249 0.67 -10.05 15.18
C MET A 249 -0.78 -9.59 15.26
N GLY A 250 -1.61 -10.20 14.41
CA GLY A 250 -3.02 -9.87 14.25
C GLY A 250 -3.54 -10.47 12.95
N CYS A 251 -4.82 -10.25 12.66
CA CYS A 251 -5.38 -10.57 11.36
C CYS A 251 -4.92 -9.51 10.34
N MET A 252 -3.75 -9.73 9.74
CA MET A 252 -3.22 -8.83 8.71
C MET A 252 -4.00 -9.04 7.41
N LYS A 253 -4.41 -7.94 6.78
CA LYS A 253 -4.89 -7.96 5.39
C LYS A 253 -3.69 -7.75 4.47
N SER A 254 -3.53 -8.65 3.49
CA SER A 254 -2.55 -8.52 2.42
C SER A 254 -3.26 -8.35 1.07
N GLY A 255 -2.55 -7.81 0.09
CA GLY A 255 -3.06 -7.60 -1.27
C GLY A 255 -3.22 -6.13 -1.63
N VAL A 256 -3.96 -5.88 -2.71
CA VAL A 256 -4.12 -4.54 -3.29
C VAL A 256 -5.05 -3.68 -2.44
N VAL A 257 -4.70 -2.41 -2.28
CA VAL A 257 -5.56 -1.41 -1.64
C VAL A 257 -6.69 -1.05 -2.60
N ILE A 258 -7.93 -1.34 -2.21
CA ILE A 258 -9.12 -1.07 -3.02
C ILE A 258 -9.45 0.42 -2.92
N ASN A 259 -9.22 1.18 -3.99
CA ASN A 259 -9.44 2.63 -4.05
C ASN A 259 -10.74 3.01 -4.79
N GLU A 260 -11.53 2.03 -5.25
CA GLU A 260 -12.82 2.23 -5.91
C GLU A 260 -13.95 2.30 -4.89
N LYS A 261 -14.63 3.46 -4.80
CA LYS A 261 -15.66 3.77 -3.77
C LYS A 261 -16.82 2.76 -3.66
N TRP A 262 -17.10 2.02 -4.73
CA TRP A 262 -18.25 1.12 -4.82
C TRP A 262 -17.88 -0.35 -4.65
N GLN A 263 -16.59 -0.65 -4.48
CA GLN A 263 -16.14 -2.00 -4.20
C GLN A 263 -16.20 -2.32 -2.71
N GLN A 264 -16.45 -3.59 -2.40
CA GLN A 264 -16.36 -4.08 -1.04
C GLN A 264 -14.94 -3.86 -0.51
N TRP A 265 -14.82 -3.35 0.72
CA TRP A 265 -13.54 -3.02 1.35
C TRP A 265 -12.77 -1.86 0.71
N TYR A 266 -13.48 -0.93 0.06
CA TYR A 266 -12.94 0.39 -0.28
C TYR A 266 -12.25 1.02 0.94
N GLU A 267 -11.00 1.44 0.76
CA GLU A 267 -10.21 2.14 1.76
C GLU A 267 -10.25 3.66 1.46
N PRO A 268 -10.98 4.47 2.24
CA PRO A 268 -11.08 5.91 2.03
C PRO A 268 -9.71 6.61 2.01
N ASP A 269 -8.78 6.10 2.82
CA ASP A 269 -7.43 6.63 2.97
C ASP A 269 -6.39 5.87 2.13
N TRP A 270 -6.80 5.28 1.01
CA TRP A 270 -5.91 4.51 0.13
C TRP A 270 -4.66 5.31 -0.31
N TRP A 271 -4.80 6.64 -0.40
CA TRP A 271 -3.73 7.57 -0.75
C TRP A 271 -2.57 7.57 0.24
N LYS A 272 -2.77 7.12 1.48
CA LYS A 272 -1.71 6.99 2.50
C LYS A 272 -0.77 5.82 2.23
N PHE A 273 -1.18 4.86 1.40
CA PHE A 273 -0.41 3.64 1.10
C PHE A 273 0.55 3.79 -0.08
N GLY A 274 0.61 4.96 -0.71
CA GLY A 274 1.62 5.29 -1.73
C GLY A 274 1.32 4.80 -3.15
N ASP A 275 0.27 4.00 -3.35
CA ASP A 275 -0.16 3.57 -4.68
C ASP A 275 -1.06 4.63 -5.32
N SER A 276 -0.43 5.54 -6.05
CA SER A 276 -1.12 6.47 -6.94
C SER A 276 -1.91 5.68 -7.98
N LYS A 277 -3.19 6.06 -8.17
CA LYS A 277 -4.00 5.76 -9.36
C LYS A 277 -3.12 5.52 -10.59
N THR A 278 -3.04 4.27 -11.03
CA THR A 278 -2.75 3.95 -12.43
C THR A 278 -3.98 4.18 -13.29
#